data_AF-A0A225WPK8-F1
#
_entry.id   AF-A0A225WPK8-F1
#
_cell.length_a   1.000
_cell.length_b   1.000
_cell.length_c   1.000
_cell.angle_alpha   90.00
_cell.angle_beta   90.00
_cell.angle_gamma   90.00
#
_symmetry.space_group_name_H-M   'P 1'
#
loop_
_entity.id
_entity.type
_entity.pdbx_description
1 polymer ?
#
loop_
_entity_poly.entity_id
_entity_poly.type
_entity_poly.pdbx_seq_one_letter_code
_entity_poly.pdbx_strand_id
1 'polypeptide(L)'
;MNLELKDVCIYDPMKSSYANSVRAIMETLVTWLPDYAPRKYRAHHYQSDLGVQVDSYNCGVYVLLAFEEFAGAQGLSMLSRKELQYLRYRYLAVCV
;
A
#
# COMPACT_ATOMS: atom_id res chain seq x y z
N MET A 1 8.54 0.20 1.73
CA MET A 1 9.56 -0.08 2.75
C MET A 1 10.45 1.14 2.85
N ASN A 2 10.63 1.69 4.05
CA ASN A 2 11.56 2.78 4.26
C ASN A 2 12.84 2.21 4.92
N LEU A 3 13.92 2.14 4.14
CA LEU A 3 15.20 1.56 4.59
C LEU A 3 15.90 2.43 5.64
N GLU A 4 15.72 3.75 5.58
CA GLU A 4 16.30 4.69 6.52
C GLU A 4 15.63 4.57 7.90
N LEU A 5 14.30 4.58 7.92
CA LEU A 5 13.49 4.42 9.14
C LEU A 5 13.43 2.98 9.64
N LYS A 6 13.94 2.03 8.85
CA LYS A 6 13.87 0.58 9.11
C LYS A 6 12.43 0.12 9.35
N ASP A 7 11.53 0.65 8.52
CA ASP A 7 10.10 0.52 8.72
C ASP A 7 9.40 -0.11 7.51
N VAL A 8 8.46 -1.01 7.79
CA VAL A 8 7.74 -1.77 6.78
C VAL A 8 6.23 -1.67 6.99
N CYS A 9 5.64 -0.84 6.15
CA CYS A 9 4.20 -0.68 6.04
C CYS A 9 3.57 -1.80 5.21
N ILE A 10 2.55 -2.46 5.77
CA ILE A 10 1.67 -3.38 5.06
C ILE A 10 0.35 -2.66 4.79
N TYR A 11 0.07 -2.34 3.54
CA TYR A 11 -1.20 -1.75 3.14
C TYR A 11 -2.15 -2.83 2.61
N ASP A 12 -3.37 -2.85 3.13
CA ASP A 12 -4.46 -3.69 2.65
C ASP A 12 -5.74 -2.85 2.57
N PRO A 13 -6.22 -2.52 1.35
CA PRO A 13 -7.39 -1.67 1.18
C PRO A 13 -8.69 -2.29 1.71
N MET A 14 -8.75 -3.61 1.87
CA MET A 14 -9.95 -4.34 2.29
C MET A 14 -9.89 -4.83 3.74
N LYS A 15 -8.81 -4.57 4.48
CA LYS A 15 -8.54 -5.17 5.81
C LYS A 15 -8.81 -6.68 5.83
N SER A 16 -8.38 -7.35 4.77
CA SER A 16 -8.58 -8.76 4.52
C SER A 16 -7.59 -9.64 5.30
N SER A 17 -7.81 -10.95 5.24
CA SER A 17 -6.84 -11.94 5.74
C SER A 17 -5.59 -12.05 4.85
N TYR A 18 -5.60 -11.53 3.62
CA TYR A 18 -4.44 -11.56 2.70
C TYR A 18 -3.23 -10.80 3.27
N ALA A 19 -3.43 -9.85 4.18
CA ALA A 19 -2.35 -9.16 4.86
C ALA A 19 -1.39 -10.11 5.62
N ASN A 20 -1.85 -11.30 6.03
CA ASN A 20 -0.99 -12.32 6.63
C ASN A 20 -0.03 -12.93 5.60
N SER A 21 -0.50 -13.21 4.38
CA SER A 21 0.34 -13.68 3.28
C SER A 21 1.34 -12.59 2.86
N VAL A 22 0.91 -11.33 2.81
CA VAL A 22 1.81 -10.19 2.55
C VAL A 22 2.87 -10.06 3.64
N ARG A 23 2.51 -10.27 4.92
CA ARG A 23 3.47 -10.30 6.03
C ARG A 23 4.54 -11.38 5.84
N ALA A 24 4.16 -12.60 5.46
CA ALA A 24 5.11 -13.68 5.21
C ALA A 24 6.09 -13.36 4.07
N ILE A 25 5.60 -12.75 2.98
CA ILE A 25 6.44 -12.27 1.88
C ILE A 25 7.40 -11.19 2.39
N MET A 26 6.89 -10.24 3.17
CA MET A 26 7.70 -9.17 3.77
C MET A 26 8.80 -9.73 4.66
N GLU A 27 8.51 -10.70 5.53
CA GLU A 27 9.50 -11.35 6.40
C GLU A 27 10.62 -11.98 5.57
N THR A 28 10.29 -12.59 4.43
CA THR A 28 11.27 -13.13 3.48
C THR A 28 12.11 -12.02 2.86
N LEU A 29 11.48 -10.97 2.33
CA LEU A 29 12.16 -9.85 1.67
C LEU A 29 13.13 -9.11 2.61
N VAL A 30 12.76 -8.96 3.89
CA VAL A 30 13.60 -8.31 4.90
C VAL A 30 14.93 -9.04 5.11
N THR A 31 14.95 -10.38 4.97
CA THR A 31 16.19 -11.16 5.08
C THR A 31 17.19 -10.91 3.95
N TRP A 32 16.73 -10.40 2.81
CA TRP A 32 17.58 -10.14 1.63
C TRP A 32 18.25 -8.76 1.66
N LEU A 33 17.99 -7.96 2.70
CA LEU A 33 18.52 -6.60 2.78
C LEU A 33 19.99 -6.62 3.23
N PRO A 34 20.82 -5.69 2.70
CA PRO A 34 22.28 -5.70 2.91
C PRO A 34 22.71 -5.75 4.38
N ASP A 35 21.93 -5.14 5.28
CA ASP A 35 22.24 -5.07 6.70
C ASP A 35 21.19 -5.79 7.57
N TYR A 36 20.64 -6.91 7.09
CA TYR A 36 19.65 -7.66 7.86
C TYR A 36 20.19 -8.06 9.24
N ALA A 37 19.39 -7.79 10.27
CA ALA A 37 19.54 -8.36 11.59
C ALA A 37 18.14 -8.68 12.16
N PRO A 38 17.99 -9.75 12.96
CA PRO A 38 16.72 -10.07 13.59
C PRO A 38 16.14 -8.86 14.32
N ARG A 39 14.84 -8.59 14.12
CA ARG A 39 14.08 -7.47 14.74
C ARG A 39 14.56 -6.06 14.36
N LYS A 40 15.44 -5.92 13.36
CA LYS A 40 15.91 -4.61 12.88
C LYS A 40 14.80 -3.81 12.19
N TYR A 41 13.94 -4.50 11.44
CA TYR A 41 12.82 -3.89 10.73
C TYR A 41 11.53 -4.11 11.50
N ARG A 42 10.76 -3.03 11.67
CA ARG A 42 9.44 -3.08 12.30
C ARG A 42 8.39 -3.14 11.21
N ALA A 43 7.48 -4.11 11.32
CA ALA A 43 6.38 -4.25 10.39
C ALA A 43 5.07 -3.89 11.07
N HIS A 44 4.24 -3.11 10.39
CA HIS A 44 2.93 -2.75 10.89
C HIS A 44 1.94 -2.55 9.74
N HIS A 45 0.65 -2.57 10.06
CA HIS A 45 -0.37 -2.19 9.09
C HIS A 45 -0.31 -0.68 8.86
N TYR A 46 -0.39 -0.28 7.60
CA TYR A 46 -0.53 1.10 7.23
C TYR A 46 -1.99 1.54 7.40
N GLN A 47 -2.21 2.61 8.15
CA GLN A 47 -3.51 3.24 8.28
C GLN A 47 -3.53 4.44 7.34
N SER A 48 -4.34 4.33 6.29
CA SER A 48 -4.53 5.38 5.29
C SER A 48 -5.90 6.05 5.49
N ASP A 49 -5.97 7.34 5.19
CA ASP A 49 -7.20 8.13 5.19
C ASP A 49 -8.09 7.85 3.97
N LEU A 50 -7.63 7.02 3.03
CA LEU A 50 -8.40 6.52 1.90
C LEU A 50 -9.63 5.68 2.32
N GLY A 51 -9.66 5.22 3.57
CA GLY A 51 -10.72 4.37 4.12
C GLY A 51 -10.59 2.90 3.70
N VAL A 52 -11.62 2.12 3.98
CA VAL A 52 -11.71 0.71 3.58
C VAL A 52 -12.48 0.62 2.27
N GLN A 53 -11.89 -0.06 1.28
CA GLN A 53 -12.59 -0.41 0.06
C GLN A 53 -13.75 -1.37 0.38
N VAL A 54 -14.95 -1.00 -0.07
CA VAL A 54 -16.18 -1.78 0.17
C VAL A 54 -16.67 -2.56 -1.06
N ASP A 55 -16.13 -2.26 -2.24
CA ASP A 55 -16.42 -3.00 -3.48
C ASP A 55 -15.39 -4.11 -3.77
N SER A 56 -15.62 -4.91 -4.81
CA SER A 56 -14.77 -6.05 -5.17
C SER A 56 -13.78 -5.80 -6.32
N TYR A 57 -13.67 -4.58 -6.85
CA TYR A 57 -12.97 -4.34 -8.12
C TYR A 57 -12.06 -3.10 -8.18
N ASN A 58 -12.01 -2.28 -7.13
CA ASN A 58 -11.16 -1.08 -7.07
C ASN A 58 -9.86 -1.28 -6.29
N CYS A 59 -9.55 -2.48 -5.77
CA CYS A 59 -8.37 -2.72 -4.94
C CYS A 59 -7.06 -2.27 -5.59
N GLY A 60 -6.91 -2.51 -6.89
CA GLY A 60 -5.74 -2.03 -7.65
C GLY A 60 -5.62 -0.49 -7.65
N VAL A 61 -6.73 0.24 -7.73
CA VAL A 61 -6.73 1.71 -7.69
C VAL A 61 -6.29 2.21 -6.31
N TYR A 62 -6.79 1.60 -5.23
CA TYR A 62 -6.37 1.93 -3.87
C TYR A 62 -4.89 1.63 -3.63
N VAL A 63 -4.37 0.50 -4.13
CA VAL A 63 -2.95 0.16 -4.04
C VAL A 63 -2.08 1.18 -4.77
N LEU A 64 -2.48 1.60 -5.97
CA LEU A 64 -1.76 2.64 -6.74
C LEU A 64 -1.73 3.97 -5.98
N LEU A 65 -2.85 4.39 -5.38
CA LEU A 65 -2.90 5.61 -4.56
C LEU A 65 -2.00 5.52 -3.33
N ALA A 66 -2.00 4.40 -2.61
CA ALA A 66 -1.09 4.22 -1.48
C ALA A 66 0.38 4.29 -1.92
N PHE A 67 0.72 3.80 -3.11
CA PHE A 67 2.06 4.00 -3.68
C PHE A 67 2.38 5.47 -3.97
N GLU A 68 1.42 6.25 -4.49
CA GLU A 68 1.59 7.69 -4.66
C GLU A 68 1.86 8.38 -3.30
N GLU A 69 1.09 8.04 -2.26
CA GLU A 69 1.30 8.56 -0.89
C GLU A 69 2.71 8.21 -0.38
N PHE A 70 3.15 6.95 -0.55
CA PHE A 70 4.50 6.53 -0.16
C PHE A 70 5.61 7.20 -0.98
N ALA A 71 5.31 7.66 -2.19
CA ALA A 71 6.22 8.45 -3.03
C ALA A 71 6.20 9.95 -2.69
N GLY A 72 5.41 10.38 -1.71
CA GLY A 72 5.33 11.75 -1.24
C GLY A 72 4.25 12.60 -1.94
N ALA A 73 3.32 11.98 -2.68
CA ALA A 73 2.16 12.69 -3.21
C ALA A 73 1.23 13.17 -2.07
N GLN A 74 0.42 14.18 -2.36
CA GLN A 74 -0.59 14.65 -1.41
C GLN A 74 -1.62 13.54 -1.16
N GLY A 75 -1.82 13.20 0.11
CA GLY A 75 -2.80 12.20 0.53
C GLY A 75 -4.23 12.61 0.15
N LEU A 76 -5.01 11.63 -0.30
CA LEU A 76 -6.45 11.79 -0.54
C LEU A 76 -7.22 11.16 0.62
N SER A 77 -8.42 11.68 0.89
CA SER A 77 -9.29 11.15 1.94
C SER A 77 -10.68 10.89 1.41
N MET A 78 -11.31 9.80 1.84
CA MET A 78 -12.74 9.52 1.60
C MET A 78 -13.17 9.60 0.13
N LEU A 79 -12.60 8.73 -0.71
CA LEU A 79 -12.86 8.75 -2.16
C LEU A 79 -14.30 8.40 -2.52
N SER A 80 -14.94 9.26 -3.31
CA SER A 80 -16.21 8.99 -3.96
C SER A 80 -16.04 8.03 -5.15
N ARG A 81 -17.15 7.42 -5.57
CA ARG A 81 -17.18 6.55 -6.77
C ARG A 81 -16.71 7.27 -8.04
N LYS A 82 -17.04 8.55 -8.18
CA LYS A 82 -16.66 9.37 -9.35
C LYS A 82 -15.14 9.61 -9.37
N GLU A 83 -14.56 9.88 -8.20
CA GLU A 83 -13.10 10.05 -8.07
C GLU A 83 -12.37 8.75 -8.38
N LEU A 84 -12.86 7.59 -7.88
CA LEU A 84 -12.28 6.29 -8.23
C LEU A 84 -12.31 6.01 -9.74
N GLN A 85 -13.40 6.36 -10.43
CA GLN A 85 -13.49 6.23 -11.88
C GLN A 85 -12.51 7.14 -12.62
N TYR A 86 -12.39 8.40 -12.18
CA TYR A 86 -11.42 9.35 -12.73
C TYR A 86 -9.99 8.84 -12.53
N LEU A 87 -9.63 8.40 -11.32
CA LEU A 87 -8.31 7.88 -11.01
C LEU A 87 -7.99 6.65 -11.85
N ARG A 88 -8.95 5.74 -12.03
CA ARG A 88 -8.79 4.57 -12.91
C ARG A 88 -8.47 4.99 -14.34
N TYR A 89 -9.18 5.98 -14.88
CA TYR A 89 -8.90 6.53 -16.20
C TYR A 89 -7.52 7.19 -16.26
N ARG A 90 -7.16 7.99 -15.25
CA ARG A 90 -5.84 8.63 -15.13
C ARG A 90 -4.71 7.59 -15.20
N TYR A 91 -4.81 6.51 -14.42
CA TYR A 91 -3.81 5.44 -14.44
C TYR A 91 -3.75 4.72 -15.78
N LEU A 92 -4.89 4.47 -16.42
CA LEU A 92 -4.92 3.85 -17.74
C LEU A 92 -4.22 4.73 -18.79
N ALA A 93 -4.45 6.04 -18.75
CA ALA A 93 -3.86 7.00 -19.68
C ALA A 93 -2.35 7.18 -19.53
N VAL A 94 -1.76 6.80 -18.39
CA VAL A 94 -0.29 6.78 -18.21
C VAL A 94 0.34 5.53 -18.85
N CYS A 95 -0.43 4.45 -18.96
CA CYS A 95 0.05 3.17 -19.48
C CYS A 95 -0.10 3.01 -21.00
N VAL A 96 -0.82 3.92 -21.66
CA VAL A 96 -1.10 3.93 -23.11
C VAL A 96 -0.34 5.07 -23.75
#